data_AF-W2SLS1-F1
#
_entry.id   AF-W2SLS1-F1
#
_cell.length_a   1.000
_cell.length_b   1.000
_cell.length_c   1.000
_cell.angle_alpha   90.00
_cell.angle_beta   90.00
_cell.angle_gamma   90.00
#
_symmetry.space_group_name_H-M   'P 1'
#
loop_
_entity.id
_entity.type
_entity.pdbx_description
1 polymer ?
#
loop_
_entity_poly.entity_id
_entity_poly.type
_entity_poly.pdbx_seq_one_letter_code
_entity_poly.pdbx_strand_id
1 'polypeptide(L)'
;ISSAWAIATAVALACLFGPYHYIKGDDNWSEFTRASYNNFSRIGWSLAVSWVIIANHLGWGGPVATFMDHPLWKPLGRLSYCGYIVHFFVITYIFNIDDRPYHYVSIWGTYVYRVIPVVVMSYGFAFVWSCLFEVPIVKLEKILIENIMPAKKDEKPKFYADGKNRERIYAYEMPQDGNYQMKL
;
A
#
# COMPACT_ATOMS: atom_id res chain seq x y z
N ILE A 1 -0.97 -17.94 16.81
CA ILE A 1 -0.80 -16.54 16.34
C ILE A 1 0.65 -16.10 16.52
N SER A 2 1.19 -16.08 17.74
CA SER A 2 2.60 -15.74 18.03
C SER A 2 3.62 -16.59 17.27
N SER A 3 3.40 -17.90 17.17
CA SER A 3 4.24 -18.81 16.37
C SER A 3 4.27 -18.46 14.88
N ALA A 4 3.12 -18.09 14.30
CA ALA A 4 3.02 -17.72 12.90
C ALA A 4 3.67 -16.35 12.60
N TRP A 5 3.58 -15.39 13.53
CA TRP A 5 4.35 -14.15 13.46
C TRP A 5 5.87 -14.40 13.52
N ALA A 6 6.32 -15.29 14.41
CA ALA A 6 7.73 -15.67 14.51
C ALA A 6 8.21 -16.36 13.22
N ILE A 7 7.43 -17.29 12.66
CA ILE A 7 7.75 -17.98 11.42
C ILE A 7 7.78 -16.99 10.24
N ALA A 8 6.78 -16.12 10.09
CA ALA A 8 6.76 -15.13 9.02
C ALA A 8 7.96 -14.17 9.10
N THR A 9 8.32 -13.73 10.31
CA THR A 9 9.48 -12.87 10.54
C THR A 9 10.79 -13.61 10.22
N ALA A 10 10.93 -14.86 10.67
CA ALA A 10 12.10 -15.68 10.38
C ALA A 10 12.26 -15.93 8.87
N VAL A 11 11.17 -16.22 8.16
CA VAL A 11 11.17 -16.38 6.69
C VAL A 11 11.56 -15.08 5.99
N ALA A 12 11.03 -13.93 6.41
CA ALA A 12 11.39 -12.64 5.84
C ALA A 12 12.86 -12.30 6.07
N LEU A 13 13.37 -12.54 7.29
CA LEU A 13 14.78 -12.34 7.62
C LEU A 13 15.70 -13.30 6.84
N ALA A 14 15.32 -14.57 6.70
CA ALA A 14 16.07 -15.53 5.90
C ALA A 14 16.11 -15.12 4.41
N CYS A 15 15.01 -14.58 3.87
CA CYS A 15 14.99 -14.02 2.53
C CYS A 15 15.91 -12.80 2.41
N LEU A 16 15.96 -11.92 3.41
CA LEU A 16 16.78 -10.70 3.36
C LEU A 16 18.28 -10.96 3.56
N PHE A 17 18.64 -11.80 4.53
CA PHE A 17 20.03 -12.09 4.89
C PHE A 17 20.63 -13.29 4.14
N GLY A 18 19.82 -14.07 3.44
CA GLY A 18 20.28 -15.17 2.58
C GLY A 18 21.42 -14.82 1.61
N PRO A 19 21.47 -13.65 0.95
CA PRO A 19 22.52 -13.31 0.00
C PRO A 19 23.72 -12.62 0.67
N TYR A 20 23.71 -12.42 2.00
CA TYR A 20 24.75 -11.65 2.70
C TYR A 20 26.16 -12.23 2.48
N HIS A 21 26.29 -13.56 2.54
CA HIS A 21 27.57 -14.23 2.31
C HIS A 21 27.99 -14.19 0.84
N TYR A 22 27.04 -14.29 -0.09
CA TYR A 22 27.28 -14.19 -1.53
C TYR A 22 27.78 -12.78 -1.93
N ILE A 23 27.21 -11.72 -1.36
CA ILE A 23 27.60 -10.33 -1.63
C ILE A 23 29.00 -10.01 -1.06
N LYS A 24 29.43 -10.74 -0.01
CA LYS A 24 30.74 -10.53 0.64
C LYS A 24 31.92 -11.13 -0.15
N GLY A 25 31.66 -11.77 -1.29
CA GLY A 25 32.68 -12.30 -2.21
C GLY A 25 33.10 -13.75 -1.93
N ASP A 26 32.32 -14.49 -1.14
CA ASP A 26 32.55 -15.91 -0.89
C ASP A 26 31.84 -16.72 -1.99
N ASP A 27 32.57 -17.09 -3.05
CA ASP A 27 32.04 -17.67 -4.30
C ASP A 27 31.71 -19.17 -4.19
N ASN A 28 31.55 -19.69 -2.98
CA ASN A 28 31.32 -21.10 -2.68
C ASN A 28 29.85 -21.56 -2.87
N TRP A 29 29.01 -20.77 -3.56
CA TRP A 29 27.61 -21.12 -3.78
C TRP A 29 27.45 -22.02 -5.01
N SER A 30 27.02 -23.26 -4.77
CA SER A 30 26.57 -24.16 -5.84
C SER A 30 25.47 -23.49 -6.68
N GLU A 31 25.49 -23.71 -7.99
CA GLU A 31 24.52 -23.19 -8.96
C GLU A 31 23.08 -23.54 -8.56
N PHE A 32 22.89 -24.74 -7.99
CA PHE A 32 21.62 -25.18 -7.45
C PHE A 32 21.13 -24.27 -6.30
N THR A 33 22.00 -23.95 -5.34
CA THR A 33 21.66 -23.07 -4.20
C THR A 33 21.29 -21.66 -4.66
N ARG A 34 21.98 -21.12 -5.67
CA ARG A 34 21.68 -19.80 -6.26
C ARG A 34 20.31 -19.79 -6.95
N ALA A 35 20.04 -20.81 -7.77
CA ALA A 35 18.78 -20.95 -8.48
C ALA A 35 17.60 -21.15 -7.50
N SER A 36 17.76 -22.02 -6.50
CA SER A 36 16.75 -22.24 -5.47
C SER A 36 16.48 -20.97 -4.67
N TYR A 37 17.52 -20.27 -4.21
CA TYR A 37 17.35 -19.03 -3.45
C TYR A 37 16.64 -17.93 -4.26
N ASN A 38 16.97 -17.75 -5.54
CA ASN A 38 16.32 -16.73 -6.39
C ASN A 38 14.81 -16.96 -6.54
N ASN A 39 14.38 -18.22 -6.63
CA ASN A 39 12.96 -18.57 -6.75
C ASN A 39 12.24 -18.58 -5.40
N PHE A 40 12.81 -19.23 -4.39
CA PHE A 40 12.20 -19.37 -3.07
C PHE A 40 12.20 -18.08 -2.26
N SER A 41 13.17 -17.19 -2.41
CA SER A 41 13.20 -15.91 -1.69
C SER A 41 11.98 -15.03 -2.02
N ARG A 42 11.60 -14.97 -3.30
CA ARG A 42 10.42 -14.22 -3.76
C ARG A 42 9.12 -14.82 -3.24
N ILE A 43 9.02 -16.16 -3.24
CA ILE A 43 7.85 -16.89 -2.73
C ILE A 43 7.76 -16.72 -1.21
N GLY A 44 8.85 -16.94 -0.48
CA GLY A 44 8.93 -16.80 0.97
C GLY A 44 8.61 -15.38 1.44
N TRP A 45 9.15 -14.36 0.76
CA TRP A 45 8.80 -12.96 1.02
C TRP A 45 7.30 -12.71 0.79
N SER A 46 6.75 -13.19 -0.32
CA SER A 46 5.33 -13.02 -0.64
C SER A 46 4.42 -13.71 0.39
N LEU A 47 4.79 -14.90 0.86
CA LEU A 47 4.07 -15.62 1.92
C LEU A 47 4.15 -14.89 3.26
N ALA A 48 5.32 -14.35 3.62
CA ALA A 48 5.50 -13.56 4.82
C ALA A 48 4.63 -12.29 4.81
N VAL A 49 4.59 -11.57 3.67
CA VAL A 49 3.72 -10.39 3.50
C VAL A 49 2.24 -10.78 3.50
N SER A 50 1.88 -11.88 2.83
CA SER A 50 0.50 -12.41 2.83
C SER A 50 0.01 -12.73 4.24
N TRP A 51 0.85 -13.35 5.07
CA TRP A 51 0.53 -13.60 6.47
C TRP A 51 0.23 -12.30 7.24
N VAL A 52 1.00 -11.23 7.00
CA VAL A 52 0.73 -9.91 7.61
C VAL A 52 -0.65 -9.41 7.19
N ILE A 53 -1.00 -9.48 5.90
CA ILE A 53 -2.32 -9.03 5.41
C ILE A 53 -3.46 -9.81 6.08
N ILE A 54 -3.35 -11.13 6.13
CA ILE A 54 -4.35 -12.02 6.74
C ILE A 54 -4.47 -11.72 8.25
N ALA A 55 -3.36 -11.55 8.95
CA ALA A 55 -3.35 -11.24 10.37
C ALA A 55 -4.04 -9.89 10.67
N ASN A 56 -3.87 -8.89 9.79
CA ASN A 56 -4.59 -7.62 9.91
C ASN A 56 -6.09 -7.78 9.62
N HIS A 57 -6.46 -8.53 8.59
CA HIS A 57 -7.87 -8.75 8.25
C HIS A 57 -8.64 -9.53 9.33
N LEU A 58 -7.98 -10.46 10.02
CA LEU A 58 -8.57 -11.25 11.12
C LEU A 58 -8.53 -10.54 12.49
N GLY A 59 -8.03 -9.30 12.56
CA GLY A 59 -7.92 -8.55 13.82
C GLY A 59 -6.81 -9.03 14.76
N TRP A 60 -5.89 -9.87 14.27
CA TRP A 60 -4.74 -10.40 15.02
C TRP A 60 -3.45 -9.58 14.82
N GLY A 61 -3.57 -8.41 14.18
CA GLY A 61 -2.46 -7.51 13.84
C GLY A 61 -1.98 -6.61 14.99
N GLY A 62 -2.80 -6.39 16.03
CA GLY A 62 -2.42 -5.56 17.18
C GLY A 62 -1.84 -4.20 16.75
N PRO A 63 -0.60 -3.84 17.15
CA PRO A 63 0.05 -2.59 16.75
C PRO A 63 0.28 -2.45 15.24
N VAL A 64 0.52 -3.57 14.53
CA VAL A 64 0.76 -3.57 13.08
C VAL A 64 -0.51 -3.17 12.33
N ALA A 65 -1.69 -3.56 12.83
CA ALA A 65 -2.97 -3.15 12.27
C ALA A 65 -3.18 -1.64 12.40
N THR A 66 -2.90 -1.07 13.59
CA THR A 66 -2.98 0.38 13.80
C THR A 66 -2.02 1.15 12.90
N PHE A 67 -0.82 0.62 12.66
CA PHE A 67 0.12 1.20 11.71
C PHE A 67 -0.43 1.16 10.28
N MET A 68 -0.93 0.00 9.82
CA MET A 68 -1.42 -0.18 8.45
C MET A 68 -2.74 0.54 8.16
N ASP A 69 -3.59 0.76 9.15
CA ASP A 69 -4.85 1.51 9.00
C ASP A 69 -4.64 3.03 8.93
N HIS A 70 -3.40 3.51 9.09
CA HIS A 70 -3.11 4.94 9.09
C HIS A 70 -3.46 5.58 7.72
N PRO A 71 -4.23 6.69 7.69
CA PRO A 71 -4.72 7.29 6.44
C PRO A 71 -3.60 7.80 5.51
N LEU A 72 -2.38 7.93 6.03
CA LEU A 72 -1.17 8.30 5.27
C LEU A 72 -0.76 7.26 4.22
N TRP A 73 -1.15 5.98 4.37
CA TRP A 73 -0.83 4.95 3.37
C TRP A 73 -1.56 5.16 2.04
N LYS A 74 -2.76 5.76 2.08
CA LYS A 74 -3.56 6.02 0.87
C LYS A 74 -2.85 6.96 -0.12
N PRO A 75 -2.40 8.17 0.25
CA PRO A 75 -1.63 9.02 -0.65
C PRO A 75 -0.22 8.47 -0.92
N LEU A 76 0.42 7.83 0.06
CA LEU A 76 1.78 7.31 -0.11
C LEU A 76 1.87 6.17 -1.14
N GLY A 77 0.86 5.28 -1.18
CA GLY A 77 0.79 4.21 -2.18
C GLY A 77 0.68 4.76 -3.61
N ARG A 78 -0.11 5.82 -3.79
CA ARG A 78 -0.28 6.51 -5.09
C ARG A 78 0.99 7.21 -5.53
N LEU A 79 1.65 7.92 -4.61
CA LEU A 79 2.94 8.57 -4.88
C LEU A 79 4.02 7.55 -5.26
N SER A 80 4.06 6.40 -4.58
CA SER A 80 5.03 5.33 -4.86
C SER A 80 4.81 4.74 -6.26
N TYR A 81 3.55 4.61 -6.70
CA TYR A 81 3.22 4.17 -8.05
C TYR A 81 3.67 5.17 -9.13
N CYS A 82 3.38 6.47 -8.94
CA CYS A 82 3.89 7.51 -9.84
C CYS A 82 5.43 7.53 -9.87
N GLY A 83 6.06 7.35 -8.71
CA GLY A 83 7.50 7.20 -8.55
C GLY A 83 8.06 6.06 -9.40
N TYR A 84 7.45 4.88 -9.31
CA TYR A 84 7.88 3.71 -10.08
C TYR A 84 7.87 3.94 -11.59
N ILE A 85 6.81 4.56 -12.13
CA ILE A 85 6.71 4.84 -13.57
C ILE A 85 7.77 5.85 -13.99
N VAL A 86 7.87 6.99 -13.30
CA VAL A 86 8.80 8.07 -13.65
C VAL A 86 10.26 7.61 -13.51
N HIS A 87 10.53 6.78 -12.51
CA HIS A 87 11.87 6.25 -12.27
C HIS A 87 12.44 5.52 -13.48
N PHE A 88 11.64 4.72 -14.19
CA PHE A 88 12.09 4.02 -15.40
C PHE A 88 12.48 4.99 -16.53
N PHE A 89 11.70 6.06 -16.73
CA PHE A 89 12.02 7.11 -17.70
C PHE A 89 13.28 7.87 -17.32
N VAL A 90 13.45 8.22 -16.04
CA VAL A 90 14.63 8.96 -15.55
C VAL A 90 15.90 8.12 -15.66
N ILE A 91 15.84 6.83 -15.31
CA ILE A 91 16.95 5.90 -15.53
C ILE A 91 17.31 5.90 -17.02
N THR A 92 16.34 5.61 -17.89
CA THR A 92 16.59 5.54 -19.34
C THR A 92 17.21 6.83 -19.87
N TYR A 93 16.68 7.99 -19.45
CA TYR A 93 17.20 9.29 -19.85
C TYR A 93 18.66 9.50 -19.43
N ILE A 94 19.02 9.18 -18.18
CA ILE A 94 20.39 9.32 -17.67
C ILE A 94 21.34 8.36 -18.39
N PHE A 95 20.91 7.12 -18.64
CA PHE A 95 21.68 6.14 -19.42
C PHE A 95 21.93 6.60 -20.86
N ASN A 96 21.02 7.38 -21.46
CA ASN A 96 21.20 7.93 -22.81
C ASN A 96 22.13 9.16 -22.86
N ILE A 97 22.34 9.85 -21.72
CA ILE A 97 23.27 10.99 -21.63
C ILE A 97 24.70 10.52 -21.34
N ASP A 98 24.85 9.42 -20.61
CA ASP A 98 26.16 8.85 -20.27
C ASP A 98 26.75 8.06 -21.46
N ASP A 99 27.54 8.72 -22.30
CA ASP A 99 28.32 8.09 -23.41
C ASP A 99 29.49 7.20 -22.93
N ARG A 100 29.71 7.05 -21.61
CA ARG A 100 30.87 6.31 -21.05
C ARG A 100 30.45 5.02 -20.34
N PRO A 101 31.19 3.91 -20.53
CA PRO A 101 30.93 2.66 -19.82
C PRO A 101 31.12 2.80 -18.31
N TYR A 102 30.15 2.30 -17.54
CA TYR A 102 30.10 2.39 -16.08
C TYR A 102 31.37 1.84 -15.40
N HIS A 103 32.23 2.74 -14.92
CA HIS A 103 33.37 2.37 -14.07
C HIS A 103 32.94 2.30 -12.60
N TYR A 104 32.79 1.09 -12.07
CA TYR A 104 32.44 0.82 -10.67
C TYR A 104 33.73 0.76 -9.83
N VAL A 105 34.29 1.92 -9.48
CA VAL A 105 35.55 1.97 -8.71
C VAL A 105 35.31 1.86 -7.20
N SER A 106 34.15 2.31 -6.70
CA SER A 106 33.81 2.22 -5.28
C SER A 106 32.30 2.21 -5.07
N ILE A 107 31.82 1.29 -4.22
CA ILE A 107 30.39 1.16 -3.88
C ILE A 107 29.87 2.47 -3.26
N TRP A 108 30.61 3.03 -2.30
CA TRP A 108 30.22 4.26 -1.61
C TRP A 108 30.16 5.46 -2.56
N GLY A 109 31.17 5.61 -3.42
CA GLY A 109 31.18 6.67 -4.44
C GLY A 109 30.01 6.54 -5.42
N THR A 110 29.70 5.31 -5.85
CA THR A 110 28.57 5.07 -6.76
C THR A 110 27.22 5.42 -6.10
N TYR A 111 27.03 5.05 -4.84
CA TYR A 111 25.79 5.37 -4.11
C TYR A 111 25.61 6.89 -3.94
N VAL A 112 26.66 7.59 -3.49
CA VAL A 112 26.56 9.03 -3.20
C VAL A 112 26.44 9.86 -4.48
N TYR A 113 27.25 9.56 -5.50
CA TYR A 113 27.32 10.40 -6.70
C TYR A 113 26.31 10.03 -7.79
N ARG A 114 25.80 8.79 -7.82
CA ARG A 114 24.85 8.35 -8.86
C ARG A 114 23.48 8.01 -8.29
N VAL A 115 23.40 7.16 -7.27
CA VAL A 115 22.11 6.64 -6.80
C VAL A 115 21.28 7.74 -6.14
N ILE A 116 21.86 8.52 -5.22
CA ILE A 116 21.12 9.57 -4.51
C ILE A 116 20.58 10.64 -5.49
N PRO A 117 21.38 11.21 -6.41
CA PRO A 117 20.86 12.21 -7.35
C PRO A 117 19.77 11.65 -8.28
N VAL A 118 19.95 10.43 -8.80
CA VAL A 118 18.94 9.77 -9.66
C VAL A 118 17.63 9.59 -8.90
N VAL A 119 17.69 9.13 -7.64
CA VAL A 119 16.51 8.95 -6.78
C VAL A 119 15.84 10.29 -6.49
N VAL A 120 16.59 11.30 -6.06
CA VAL A 120 16.04 12.63 -5.75
C VAL A 120 15.38 13.25 -6.98
N MET A 121 16.04 13.20 -8.15
CA MET A 121 15.44 13.68 -9.40
C MET A 121 14.20 12.88 -9.78
N SER A 122 14.23 11.55 -9.68
CA SER A 122 13.08 10.68 -9.97
C SER A 122 11.88 11.02 -9.10
N TYR A 123 12.07 11.16 -7.79
CA TYR A 123 11.00 11.50 -6.86
C TYR A 123 10.52 12.95 -7.01
N GLY A 124 11.40 13.90 -7.37
CA GLY A 124 11.02 15.27 -7.69
C GLY A 124 10.09 15.34 -8.91
N PHE A 125 10.45 14.68 -10.01
CA PHE A 125 9.59 14.57 -11.19
C PHE A 125 8.32 13.78 -10.90
N ALA A 126 8.39 12.70 -10.13
CA ALA A 126 7.23 11.90 -9.74
C ALA A 126 6.24 12.71 -8.90
N PHE A 127 6.72 13.61 -8.03
CA PHE A 127 5.86 14.49 -7.25
C PHE A 127 5.11 15.48 -8.13
N VAL A 128 5.79 16.12 -9.09
CA VAL A 128 5.15 17.00 -10.07
C VAL A 128 4.11 16.23 -10.90
N TRP A 129 4.47 15.02 -11.35
CA TRP A 129 3.57 14.16 -12.12
C TRP A 129 2.34 13.72 -11.31
N SER A 130 2.54 13.27 -10.06
CA SER A 130 1.45 12.96 -9.13
C SER A 130 0.56 14.19 -8.93
N CYS A 131 1.09 15.37 -8.63
CA CYS A 131 0.27 16.57 -8.45
C CYS A 131 -0.54 16.95 -9.71
N LEU A 132 0.07 16.82 -10.90
CA LEU A 132 -0.59 17.16 -12.17
C LEU A 132 -1.68 16.19 -12.58
N PHE A 133 -1.50 14.88 -12.38
CA PHE A 133 -2.46 13.87 -12.84
C PHE A 133 -3.41 13.40 -11.73
N GLU A 134 -2.97 13.38 -10.48
CA GLU A 134 -3.78 12.90 -9.36
C GLU A 134 -4.96 13.82 -9.06
N VAL A 135 -4.75 15.14 -9.05
CA VAL A 135 -5.82 16.13 -8.81
C VAL A 135 -6.92 16.09 -9.89
N PRO A 136 -6.63 16.08 -11.20
CA PRO A 136 -7.68 15.99 -12.22
C PRO A 136 -8.33 14.62 -12.27
N ILE A 137 -7.58 13.51 -12.10
CA ILE A 137 -8.17 12.16 -12.14
C ILE A 137 -9.14 11.96 -10.97
N VAL A 138 -8.81 12.41 -9.75
CA VAL A 138 -9.73 12.30 -8.59
C VAL A 138 -11.00 13.11 -8.82
N LYS A 139 -10.91 14.29 -9.45
CA LYS A 139 -12.09 15.09 -9.79
C LYS A 139 -12.93 14.38 -10.86
N LEU A 140 -12.29 13.81 -11.89
CA LEU A 140 -12.97 13.09 -12.95
C LEU A 140 -13.67 11.82 -12.43
N GLU A 141 -13.02 11.07 -11.54
CA GLU A 141 -13.59 9.88 -10.88
C GLU A 141 -14.86 10.24 -10.10
N LYS A 142 -14.84 11.34 -9.34
CA LYS A 142 -16.03 11.79 -8.60
C LYS A 142 -17.18 12.14 -9.54
N ILE A 143 -16.91 12.86 -10.63
CA ILE A 143 -17.93 13.21 -11.64
C ILE A 143 -18.47 11.96 -12.32
N LEU A 144 -17.61 11.00 -12.66
CA LEU A 144 -18.02 9.75 -13.29
C LEU A 144 -18.89 8.90 -12.36
N ILE A 145 -18.50 8.77 -11.08
CA ILE A 145 -19.28 8.03 -10.08
C ILE A 145 -20.63 8.72 -9.84
N GLU A 146 -20.67 10.05 -9.73
CA GLU A 146 -21.92 10.80 -9.57
C GLU A 146 -22.85 10.64 -10.78
N ASN A 147 -22.29 10.58 -11.99
CA ASN A 147 -23.07 10.36 -13.21
C ASN A 147 -23.56 8.91 -13.39
N ILE A 148 -22.83 7.92 -12.87
CA ILE A 148 -23.18 6.50 -12.99
C ILE A 148 -24.10 6.04 -11.86
N MET A 149 -23.93 6.57 -10.64
CA MET A 149 -24.71 6.18 -9.49
C MET A 149 -25.98 7.05 -9.41
N PRO A 150 -27.19 6.47 -9.54
CA PRO A 150 -28.41 7.24 -9.29
C PRO A 150 -28.33 7.77 -7.86
N ALA A 151 -28.44 9.09 -7.71
CA ALA A 151 -28.37 9.76 -6.42
C ALA A 151 -29.16 8.97 -5.38
N LYS A 152 -28.45 8.33 -4.44
CA LYS A 152 -29.09 7.66 -3.32
C LYS A 152 -29.76 8.78 -2.54
N LYS A 153 -31.09 8.89 -2.65
CA LYS A 153 -31.84 9.79 -1.77
C LYS A 153 -31.46 9.37 -0.35
N ASP A 154 -30.74 10.24 0.35
CA ASP A 154 -30.55 10.12 1.78
C ASP A 154 -31.94 10.23 2.41
N GLU A 155 -32.65 9.10 2.51
CA GLU A 155 -33.88 9.02 3.25
C GLU A 155 -33.48 9.16 4.72
N LYS A 156 -33.56 10.40 5.23
CA LYS A 156 -33.32 10.71 6.64
C LYS A 156 -34.13 9.71 7.48
N PRO A 157 -33.56 9.12 8.54
CA PRO A 157 -34.28 8.17 9.38
C PRO A 157 -35.57 8.83 9.89
N LYS A 158 -36.72 8.24 9.55
CA LYS A 158 -38.03 8.73 9.99
C LYS A 158 -38.12 8.54 11.50
N PHE A 159 -38.23 9.64 12.23
CA PHE A 159 -38.38 9.63 13.68
C PHE A 159 -39.86 9.45 14.04
N TYR A 160 -40.17 8.40 14.81
CA TYR A 160 -41.49 8.22 15.39
C TYR A 160 -41.39 8.57 16.88
N ALA A 161 -42.31 9.41 17.34
CA ALA A 161 -42.44 9.70 18.76
C ALA A 161 -43.53 8.80 19.33
N ASP A 162 -43.20 8.03 20.37
CA ASP A 162 -44.22 7.33 21.14
C ASP A 162 -45.06 8.36 21.92
N GLY A 163 -46.38 8.21 21.85
CA GLY A 163 -47.32 9.09 22.53
C GLY A 163 -47.39 8.83 24.03
N LYS A 164 -46.89 7.68 24.48
CA LYS A 164 -46.96 7.24 25.88
C LYS A 164 -45.69 7.55 26.67
N ASN A 165 -44.52 7.29 26.09
CA ASN A 165 -43.22 7.72 26.58
C ASN A 165 -42.57 8.66 25.56
N ARG A 166 -42.01 9.80 25.99
CA ARG A 166 -41.37 10.81 25.13
C ARG A 166 -40.04 10.34 24.52
N GLU A 167 -39.96 9.10 24.05
CA GLU A 167 -38.77 8.49 23.49
C GLU A 167 -38.88 8.44 21.96
N ARG A 168 -37.72 8.57 21.29
CA ARG A 168 -37.61 8.51 19.83
C ARG A 168 -37.39 7.05 19.44
N ILE A 169 -38.30 6.47 18.67
CA ILE A 169 -38.23 5.07 18.23
C ILE A 169 -37.84 5.03 16.75
N TYR A 170 -36.93 4.12 16.38
CA TYR A 170 -36.54 3.90 14.99
C TYR A 170 -37.50 2.95 14.29
N ALA A 171 -37.67 3.13 12.97
CA ALA A 171 -38.61 2.34 12.17
C ALA A 171 -38.38 0.81 12.22
N TYR A 172 -37.15 0.35 12.46
CA TYR A 172 -36.81 -1.07 12.56
C TYR A 172 -37.10 -1.70 13.94
N GLU A 173 -37.40 -0.87 14.95
CA GLU A 173 -37.74 -1.30 16.32
C GLU A 173 -39.25 -1.32 16.57
N MET A 174 -40.08 -1.00 15.56
CA MET A 174 -41.53 -0.86 15.74
C MET A 174 -42.25 -2.20 15.93
N PRO A 175 -42.94 -2.42 17.07
CA PRO A 175 -43.90 -3.50 17.22
C PRO A 175 -45.11 -3.28 16.31
N GLN A 176 -45.64 -4.33 15.67
CA GLN A 176 -46.70 -4.20 14.65
C GLN A 176 -48.09 -3.78 15.17
N ASP A 177 -48.26 -3.50 16.48
CA ASP A 177 -49.57 -3.22 17.08
C ASP A 177 -49.84 -1.73 17.41
N GLY A 178 -48.87 -0.84 17.23
CA GLY A 178 -48.91 0.49 17.83
C GLY A 178 -49.33 1.64 16.90
N ASN A 179 -50.32 2.41 17.33
CA ASN A 179 -50.80 3.64 16.69
C ASN A 179 -49.82 4.81 16.93
N TYR A 180 -48.73 4.89 16.16
CA TYR A 180 -47.71 5.95 16.27
C TYR A 180 -47.88 7.04 15.20
N GLN A 181 -47.76 8.31 15.61
CA GLN A 181 -47.89 9.46 14.72
C GLN A 181 -46.51 9.85 14.14
N MET A 182 -46.43 9.98 12.81
CA MET A 182 -45.22 10.44 12.11
C MET A 182 -45.01 11.94 12.38
N LYS A 183 -43.88 12.31 12.98
CA LYS A 183 -43.47 13.73 13.07
C LYS A 183 -42.50 14.03 11.91
N LEU A 184 -42.93 14.92 11.02
CA LEU A 184 -42.15 15.46 9.90
C LEU A 184 -41.06 16.41 10.40
#